data_AF-A0A2N6SEX5-F1
#
_entry.id   AF-A0A2N6SEX5-F1
#
_cell.length_a   1.000
_cell.length_b   1.000
_cell.length_c   1.000
_cell.angle_alpha   90.00
_cell.angle_beta   90.00
_cell.angle_gamma   90.00
#
_symmetry.space_group_name_H-M   'P 1'
#
loop_
_entity.id
_entity.type
_entity.pdbx_description
1 polymer ?
#
loop_
_entity_poly.entity_id
_entity_poly.type
_entity_poly.pdbx_seq_one_letter_code
_entity_poly.pdbx_strand_id
1 'polypeptide(L)'
;MSKKIISKVLLEVADAIETGNFGKKVKVGLTTLGSEHGVDNLLQGATLAKNSLFDIVLIGQGQEGFESYETENEEEAHKIMEDLLDKGEIAACVTMHYNFPIGISTVGRVVTPSRGKEMLLATTTGTSSTNRVEGMIKNTIYGIATAKSLRIEKPTVGIANIEGARQVEKILIELKESGYDFEFATSQRADGGAVMRGNDLLMATPDVMVVDSLTGNLFMKVFSAFNTGGDYEAQGYGYGPGVGEDYDRRILILSRASGAPVVANSLKYAYEIAVGEINELARKEYGKAKEANLDALLNKLKEKKETSQSEEVKAPEKEIVTAQIAGVDIMDLEDATKELWKRGIYAESGMGCTGPIVLVNTDKKLQAEEVLKEVGLLS
;
A
#
# COMPACT_ATOMS: atom_id res chain seq x y z
N MET A 1 2.78 -41.92 24.24
CA MET A 1 3.30 -40.95 23.26
C MET A 1 3.60 -41.67 21.96
N SER A 2 3.21 -41.12 20.80
CA SER A 2 3.47 -41.77 19.51
C SER A 2 4.96 -41.67 19.15
N LYS A 3 5.52 -42.70 18.49
CA LYS A 3 6.92 -42.72 18.04
C LYS A 3 7.30 -41.50 17.17
N LYS A 4 6.33 -40.94 16.42
CA LYS A 4 6.53 -39.72 15.61
C LYS A 4 6.77 -38.47 16.46
N ILE A 5 6.08 -38.36 17.60
CA ILE A 5 6.24 -37.21 18.52
C ILE A 5 7.64 -37.24 19.15
N ILE A 6 8.08 -38.42 19.59
CA ILE A 6 9.42 -38.60 20.18
C ILE A 6 10.51 -38.31 19.14
N SER A 7 10.35 -38.81 17.91
CA SER A 7 11.28 -38.52 16.80
C SER A 7 11.39 -37.03 16.49
N LYS A 8 10.26 -36.33 16.45
CA LYS A 8 10.22 -34.89 16.16
C LYS A 8 10.92 -34.08 17.25
N VAL A 9 10.65 -34.39 18.51
CA VAL A 9 11.28 -33.71 19.66
C VAL A 9 12.80 -33.96 19.69
N LEU A 10 13.25 -35.18 19.38
CA LEU A 10 14.70 -35.47 19.34
C LEU A 10 15.43 -34.73 18.20
N LEU A 11 14.78 -34.58 17.03
CA LEU A 11 15.31 -33.77 15.93
C LEU A 11 15.34 -32.29 16.27
N GLU A 12 14.27 -31.76 16.89
CA GLU A 12 14.21 -30.37 17.36
C GLU A 12 15.33 -30.06 18.38
N VAL A 13 15.64 -31.00 19.28
CA VAL A 13 16.75 -30.85 20.23
C VAL A 13 18.12 -30.93 19.55
N ALA A 14 18.30 -31.81 18.56
CA ALA A 14 19.55 -31.91 17.81
C ALA A 14 19.83 -30.61 17.03
N ASP A 15 18.83 -30.10 16.30
CA ASP A 15 18.91 -28.82 15.59
C ASP A 15 19.18 -27.65 16.55
N ALA A 16 18.56 -27.66 17.73
CA ALA A 16 18.78 -26.62 18.74
C ALA A 16 20.21 -26.61 19.27
N ILE A 17 20.83 -27.79 19.44
CA ILE A 17 22.23 -27.92 19.87
C ILE A 17 23.18 -27.46 18.76
N GLU A 18 22.88 -27.79 17.50
CA GLU A 18 23.72 -27.44 16.36
C GLU A 18 23.65 -25.95 16.01
N THR A 19 22.46 -25.35 16.12
CA THR A 19 22.22 -23.94 15.73
C THR A 19 22.29 -22.96 16.90
N GLY A 20 22.28 -23.45 18.15
CA GLY A 20 22.19 -22.64 19.36
C GLY A 20 20.81 -22.01 19.59
N ASN A 21 19.80 -22.39 18.80
CA ASN A 21 18.44 -21.83 18.88
C ASN A 21 17.44 -22.89 19.38
N PHE A 22 16.95 -22.73 20.61
CA PHE A 22 16.09 -23.70 21.29
C PHE A 22 14.59 -23.58 20.95
N GLY A 23 14.21 -22.72 20.00
CA GLY A 23 12.84 -22.56 19.52
C GLY A 23 12.58 -23.29 18.21
N LYS A 24 11.34 -23.74 17.99
CA LYS A 24 10.91 -24.26 16.68
C LYS A 24 11.06 -23.13 15.66
N LYS A 25 11.87 -23.35 14.61
CA LYS A 25 12.05 -22.37 13.54
C LYS A 25 10.73 -22.05 12.87
N VAL A 26 10.52 -20.77 12.60
CA VAL A 26 9.38 -20.30 11.82
C VAL A 26 9.53 -20.87 10.41
N LYS A 27 8.45 -21.41 9.84
CA LYS A 27 8.42 -21.89 8.46
C LYS A 27 7.74 -20.87 7.57
N VAL A 28 8.35 -20.55 6.45
CA VAL A 28 7.80 -19.62 5.44
C VAL A 28 7.63 -20.37 4.12
N GLY A 29 6.43 -20.32 3.55
CA GLY A 29 6.12 -20.91 2.27
C GLY A 29 6.58 -20.06 1.08
N LEU A 30 6.94 -20.72 -0.01
CA LEU A 30 7.12 -20.12 -1.33
C LEU A 30 6.40 -20.97 -2.37
N THR A 31 5.44 -20.39 -3.09
CA THR A 31 4.93 -21.06 -4.30
C THR A 31 5.94 -20.92 -5.43
N THR A 32 6.27 -22.01 -6.13
CA THR A 32 7.33 -22.04 -7.15
C THR A 32 6.82 -21.99 -8.59
N LEU A 33 5.52 -21.72 -8.80
CA LEU A 33 4.87 -21.62 -10.11
C LEU A 33 4.48 -20.19 -10.47
N GLY A 34 4.37 -19.88 -11.76
CA GLY A 34 3.81 -18.62 -12.27
C GLY A 34 4.80 -17.46 -12.53
N SER A 35 6.11 -17.66 -12.38
CA SER A 35 7.12 -16.63 -12.72
C SER A 35 7.40 -16.57 -14.23
N GLU A 36 7.54 -15.35 -14.76
CA GLU A 36 7.96 -15.10 -16.15
C GLU A 36 9.47 -15.37 -16.36
N HIS A 37 10.25 -15.43 -15.28
CA HIS A 37 11.68 -15.78 -15.28
C HIS A 37 11.92 -17.28 -15.04
N GLY A 38 10.86 -18.07 -15.02
CA GLY A 38 10.90 -19.51 -14.77
C GLY A 38 11.04 -19.89 -13.30
N VAL A 39 10.89 -21.19 -13.04
CA VAL A 39 10.95 -21.77 -11.69
C VAL A 39 12.34 -21.59 -11.06
N ASP A 40 13.39 -21.71 -11.86
CA ASP A 40 14.78 -21.59 -11.39
C ASP A 40 15.06 -20.24 -10.72
N ASN A 41 14.42 -19.16 -11.17
CA ASN A 41 14.52 -17.84 -10.55
C ASN A 41 13.94 -17.82 -9.12
N LEU A 42 12.81 -18.51 -8.91
CA LEU A 42 12.20 -18.64 -7.59
C LEU A 42 13.04 -19.50 -6.65
N LEU A 43 13.55 -20.61 -7.16
CA LEU A 43 14.45 -21.53 -6.46
C LEU A 43 15.77 -20.86 -6.07
N GLN A 44 16.33 -20.03 -6.96
CA GLN A 44 17.49 -19.20 -6.66
C GLN A 44 17.16 -18.20 -5.54
N GLY A 45 15.99 -17.55 -5.58
CA GLY A 45 15.51 -16.67 -4.52
C GLY A 45 15.39 -17.36 -3.16
N ALA A 46 14.82 -18.58 -3.14
CA ALA A 46 14.76 -19.41 -1.94
C ALA A 46 16.16 -19.78 -1.43
N THR A 47 17.09 -20.09 -2.34
CA THR A 47 18.48 -20.41 -1.99
C THR A 47 19.20 -19.20 -1.39
N LEU A 48 19.01 -18.01 -1.96
CA LEU A 48 19.56 -16.75 -1.44
C LEU A 48 18.99 -16.38 -0.07
N ALA A 49 17.74 -16.76 0.21
CA ALA A 49 17.09 -16.51 1.49
C ALA A 49 17.47 -17.50 2.59
N LYS A 50 18.19 -18.60 2.29
CA LYS A 50 18.58 -19.59 3.33
C LYS A 50 19.38 -18.92 4.45
N ASN A 51 18.93 -19.12 5.68
CA ASN A 51 19.59 -18.59 6.88
C ASN A 51 19.20 -19.43 8.12
N SER A 52 19.67 -19.03 9.30
CA SER A 52 19.41 -19.74 10.56
C SER A 52 18.13 -19.33 11.31
N LEU A 53 17.45 -18.26 10.87
CA LEU A 53 16.30 -17.66 11.55
C LEU A 53 14.97 -18.37 11.23
N PHE A 54 14.80 -18.83 9.99
CA PHE A 54 13.57 -19.48 9.52
C PHE A 54 13.85 -20.53 8.44
N ASP A 55 12.94 -21.47 8.30
CA ASP A 55 12.98 -22.51 7.27
C ASP A 55 12.04 -22.13 6.11
N ILE A 56 12.40 -22.57 4.91
CA ILE A 56 11.62 -22.31 3.69
C ILE A 56 10.96 -23.63 3.25
N VAL A 57 9.66 -23.56 2.98
CA VAL A 57 8.85 -24.66 2.45
C VAL A 57 8.43 -24.32 1.03
N LEU A 58 8.77 -25.16 0.06
CA LEU A 58 8.41 -24.96 -1.35
C LEU A 58 7.05 -25.60 -1.64
N ILE A 59 6.22 -24.94 -2.44
CA ILE A 59 4.91 -25.44 -2.85
C ILE A 59 4.83 -25.34 -4.38
N GLY A 60 4.79 -26.48 -5.07
CA GLY A 60 5.03 -26.59 -6.51
C GLY A 60 6.29 -27.40 -6.78
N GLN A 61 7.05 -27.06 -7.81
CA GLN A 61 8.33 -27.71 -8.09
C GLN A 61 9.32 -27.51 -6.92
N GLY A 62 9.81 -28.61 -6.37
CA GLY A 62 10.75 -28.62 -5.25
C GLY A 62 12.22 -28.50 -5.67
N GLN A 63 13.10 -28.44 -4.67
CA GLN A 63 14.55 -28.47 -4.83
C GLN A 63 15.18 -29.21 -3.65
N GLU A 64 16.26 -29.94 -3.91
CA GLU A 64 17.03 -30.61 -2.86
C GLU A 64 17.48 -29.62 -1.76
N GLY A 65 17.34 -30.05 -0.50
CA GLY A 65 17.65 -29.22 0.65
C GLY A 65 16.54 -28.24 1.06
N PHE A 66 15.31 -28.44 0.56
CA PHE A 66 14.10 -27.77 1.05
C PHE A 66 12.98 -28.79 1.30
N GLU A 67 12.17 -28.55 2.33
CA GLU A 67 10.87 -29.24 2.46
C GLU A 67 9.97 -28.75 1.31
N SER A 68 9.34 -29.68 0.60
CA SER A 68 8.57 -29.37 -0.61
C SER A 68 7.24 -30.12 -0.66
N TYR A 69 6.19 -29.45 -1.15
CA TYR A 69 4.89 -30.01 -1.47
C TYR A 69 4.66 -29.89 -2.98
N GLU A 70 4.83 -30.99 -3.71
CA GLU A 70 4.83 -30.96 -5.18
C GLU A 70 3.43 -30.83 -5.79
N THR A 71 3.33 -29.99 -6.82
CA THR A 71 2.13 -29.82 -7.66
C THR A 71 2.52 -29.22 -9.01
N GLU A 72 1.70 -29.46 -10.02
CA GLU A 72 1.92 -29.05 -11.41
C GLU A 72 1.12 -27.81 -11.83
N ASN A 73 0.23 -27.27 -10.99
CA ASN A 73 -0.61 -26.11 -11.33
C ASN A 73 -0.77 -25.11 -10.18
N GLU A 74 -0.98 -23.84 -10.53
CA GLU A 74 -1.07 -22.73 -9.55
C GLU A 74 -2.27 -22.86 -8.61
N GLU A 75 -3.40 -23.40 -9.07
CA GLU A 75 -4.62 -23.51 -8.26
C GLU A 75 -4.44 -24.51 -7.10
N GLU A 76 -3.85 -25.67 -7.38
CA GLU A 76 -3.52 -26.65 -6.36
C GLU A 76 -2.43 -26.14 -5.42
N ALA A 77 -1.44 -25.41 -5.93
CA ALA A 77 -0.43 -24.74 -5.10
C ALA A 77 -1.07 -23.76 -4.11
N HIS A 78 -2.09 -22.99 -4.53
CA HIS A 78 -2.84 -22.11 -3.63
C HIS A 78 -3.64 -22.90 -2.59
N LYS A 79 -4.28 -24.01 -2.95
CA LYS A 79 -5.01 -24.87 -1.99
C LYS A 79 -4.08 -25.44 -0.92
N ILE A 80 -2.90 -25.94 -1.33
CA ILE A 80 -1.88 -26.45 -0.40
C ILE A 80 -1.38 -25.32 0.50
N MET A 81 -1.05 -24.15 -0.08
CA MET A 81 -0.63 -22.97 0.68
C MET A 81 -1.65 -22.59 1.75
N GLU A 82 -2.93 -22.51 1.38
CA GLU A 82 -4.02 -22.15 2.31
C GLU A 82 -4.16 -23.18 3.43
N ASP A 83 -4.14 -24.47 3.10
CA ASP A 83 -4.22 -25.56 4.09
C ASP A 83 -3.02 -25.53 5.07
N LEU A 84 -1.81 -25.29 4.58
CA LEU A 84 -0.61 -25.19 5.42
C LEU A 84 -0.63 -23.95 6.33
N LEU A 85 -1.17 -22.83 5.85
CA LEU A 85 -1.38 -21.61 6.64
C LEU A 85 -2.44 -21.84 7.73
N ASP A 86 -3.59 -22.41 7.35
CA ASP A 86 -4.72 -22.65 8.26
C ASP A 86 -4.36 -23.67 9.36
N LYS A 87 -3.49 -24.63 9.07
CA LYS A 87 -2.93 -25.58 10.06
C LYS A 87 -1.77 -25.01 10.90
N GLY A 88 -1.24 -23.83 10.54
CA GLY A 88 -0.05 -23.26 11.17
C GLY A 88 1.23 -24.07 10.92
N GLU A 89 1.27 -24.85 9.84
CA GLU A 89 2.48 -25.56 9.41
C GLU A 89 3.50 -24.61 8.79
N ILE A 90 3.02 -23.59 8.08
CA ILE A 90 3.78 -22.41 7.69
C ILE A 90 3.16 -21.17 8.35
N ALA A 91 3.99 -20.21 8.72
CA ALA A 91 3.53 -18.99 9.36
C ALA A 91 3.06 -17.96 8.33
N ALA A 92 3.77 -17.85 7.21
CA ALA A 92 3.45 -16.94 6.11
C ALA A 92 3.82 -17.62 4.78
N CYS A 93 3.29 -17.13 3.67
CA CYS A 93 3.64 -17.62 2.34
C CYS A 93 3.84 -16.48 1.35
N VAL A 94 4.87 -16.60 0.52
CA VAL A 94 5.12 -15.74 -0.63
C VAL A 94 4.59 -16.42 -1.88
N THR A 95 3.79 -15.70 -2.67
CA THR A 95 3.17 -16.22 -3.90
C THR A 95 3.13 -15.16 -5.00
N MET A 96 2.99 -15.58 -6.25
CA MET A 96 2.93 -14.69 -7.41
C MET A 96 1.61 -13.92 -7.45
N HIS A 97 0.52 -14.59 -7.78
CA HIS A 97 -0.79 -13.97 -7.86
C HIS A 97 -1.69 -14.57 -6.79
N TYR A 98 -2.41 -13.74 -6.05
CA TYR A 98 -3.45 -14.19 -5.13
C TYR A 98 -4.58 -13.15 -5.08
N ASN A 99 -5.81 -13.65 -5.08
CA ASN A 99 -6.99 -12.81 -4.99
C ASN A 99 -7.39 -12.61 -3.53
N PHE A 100 -7.30 -11.37 -3.06
CA PHE A 100 -7.79 -11.01 -1.74
C PHE A 100 -9.27 -10.58 -1.80
N PRO A 101 -10.09 -10.92 -0.80
CA PRO A 101 -11.43 -10.35 -0.67
C PRO A 101 -11.38 -8.84 -0.42
N ILE A 102 -12.51 -8.18 -0.66
CA ILE A 102 -12.68 -6.75 -0.37
C ILE A 102 -12.48 -6.50 1.13
N GLY A 103 -11.83 -5.39 1.45
CA GLY A 103 -11.42 -5.03 2.81
C GLY A 103 -9.92 -5.29 3.04
N ILE A 104 -9.28 -6.06 2.17
CA ILE A 104 -7.85 -6.39 2.25
C ILE A 104 -7.10 -5.70 1.12
N SER A 105 -5.92 -5.18 1.47
CA SER A 105 -4.96 -4.68 0.51
C SER A 105 -3.54 -4.97 0.96
N THR A 106 -2.60 -4.97 0.03
CA THR A 106 -1.20 -5.32 0.32
C THR A 106 -0.37 -4.11 0.69
N VAL A 107 0.50 -4.25 1.69
CA VAL A 107 1.44 -3.19 2.14
C VAL A 107 2.85 -3.50 1.66
N GLY A 108 3.24 -2.91 0.53
CA GLY A 108 4.54 -3.18 -0.09
C GLY A 108 5.69 -2.46 0.59
N ARG A 109 6.90 -3.00 0.43
CA ARG A 109 8.12 -2.43 0.99
C ARG A 109 9.14 -2.23 -0.11
N VAL A 110 9.39 -0.96 -0.40
CA VAL A 110 10.30 -0.51 -1.45
C VAL A 110 11.63 -0.08 -0.86
N VAL A 111 12.67 -0.08 -1.69
CA VAL A 111 13.94 0.58 -1.39
C VAL A 111 14.05 1.78 -2.31
N THR A 112 14.29 2.95 -1.75
CA THR A 112 14.34 4.18 -2.54
C THR A 112 15.66 4.30 -3.30
N PRO A 113 15.64 4.67 -4.58
CA PRO A 113 16.83 4.66 -5.43
C PRO A 113 17.82 5.77 -5.04
N SER A 114 17.34 6.88 -4.48
CA SER A 114 18.20 8.01 -4.13
C SER A 114 18.99 7.78 -2.84
N ARG A 115 18.42 7.09 -1.84
CA ARG A 115 19.03 6.97 -0.51
C ARG A 115 19.24 5.53 -0.04
N GLY A 116 18.79 4.54 -0.79
CA GLY A 116 18.83 3.13 -0.39
C GLY A 116 18.02 2.86 0.87
N LYS A 117 17.05 3.73 1.20
CA LYS A 117 16.23 3.63 2.41
C LYS A 117 14.97 2.84 2.12
N GLU A 118 14.55 2.05 3.09
CA GLU A 118 13.30 1.31 3.01
C GLU A 118 12.12 2.23 3.34
N MET A 119 11.01 2.02 2.65
CA MET A 119 9.75 2.75 2.88
C MET A 119 8.59 1.79 2.59
N LEU A 120 7.54 1.88 3.41
CA LEU A 120 6.30 1.14 3.17
C LEU A 120 5.38 1.97 2.27
N LEU A 121 4.84 1.33 1.24
CA LEU A 121 3.68 1.83 0.52
C LEU A 121 2.45 1.23 1.18
N ALA A 122 1.57 2.07 1.72
CA ALA A 122 0.36 1.65 2.44
C ALA A 122 -0.56 0.75 1.60
N THR A 123 -0.41 0.77 0.27
CA THR A 123 -1.18 -0.04 -0.67
C THR A 123 -0.38 -0.26 -1.94
N THR A 124 -0.43 -1.47 -2.49
CA THR A 124 0.22 -1.80 -3.77
C THR A 124 -0.63 -2.66 -4.70
N THR A 125 -1.56 -3.43 -4.12
CA THR A 125 -2.66 -4.11 -4.80
C THR A 125 -3.78 -4.39 -3.78
N GLY A 126 -4.90 -4.96 -4.25
CA GLY A 126 -6.09 -5.22 -3.46
C GLY A 126 -6.98 -3.98 -3.28
N THR A 127 -8.09 -4.20 -2.57
CA THR A 127 -9.21 -3.24 -2.47
C THR A 127 -9.74 -3.20 -1.05
N SER A 128 -9.30 -2.21 -0.27
CA SER A 128 -9.78 -1.99 1.11
C SER A 128 -11.14 -1.26 1.19
N SER A 129 -11.49 -0.48 0.16
CA SER A 129 -12.82 0.09 -0.05
C SER A 129 -13.04 0.36 -1.54
N THR A 130 -14.31 0.41 -1.96
CA THR A 130 -14.73 0.89 -3.28
C THR A 130 -14.61 2.41 -3.42
N ASN A 131 -14.51 3.15 -2.31
CA ASN A 131 -14.20 4.58 -2.30
C ASN A 131 -12.69 4.80 -2.10
N ARG A 132 -12.05 5.57 -3.00
CA ARG A 132 -10.60 5.82 -2.98
C ARG A 132 -10.11 6.42 -1.65
N VAL A 133 -10.79 7.45 -1.16
CA VAL A 133 -10.38 8.19 0.05
C VAL A 133 -10.60 7.32 1.30
N GLU A 134 -11.74 6.63 1.40
CA GLU A 134 -11.95 5.62 2.45
C GLU A 134 -10.86 4.55 2.41
N GLY A 135 -10.53 4.05 1.22
CA GLY A 135 -9.49 3.06 1.02
C GLY A 135 -8.15 3.55 1.54
N MET A 136 -7.71 4.74 1.14
CA MET A 136 -6.46 5.36 1.61
C MET A 136 -6.41 5.54 3.14
N ILE A 137 -7.53 5.87 3.79
CA ILE A 137 -7.61 5.98 5.26
C ILE A 137 -7.41 4.60 5.91
N LYS A 138 -8.13 3.57 5.45
CA LYS A 138 -7.95 2.19 5.96
C LYS A 138 -6.52 1.70 5.74
N ASN A 139 -5.97 2.00 4.57
CA ASN A 139 -4.63 1.59 4.19
C ASN A 139 -3.57 2.29 5.04
N THR A 140 -3.83 3.51 5.52
CA THR A 140 -2.97 4.17 6.50
C THR A 140 -2.84 3.34 7.77
N ILE A 141 -3.96 2.81 8.29
CA ILE A 141 -3.98 1.94 9.48
C ILE A 141 -3.24 0.63 9.19
N TYR A 142 -3.45 0.03 8.01
CA TYR A 142 -2.75 -1.19 7.59
C TYR A 142 -1.23 -0.97 7.47
N GLY A 143 -0.81 0.17 6.93
CA GLY A 143 0.58 0.58 6.85
C GLY A 143 1.22 0.77 8.23
N ILE A 144 0.54 1.44 9.15
CA ILE A 144 1.00 1.61 10.55
C ILE A 144 1.15 0.25 11.25
N ALA A 145 0.16 -0.63 11.12
CA ALA A 145 0.22 -1.98 11.70
C ALA A 145 1.41 -2.77 11.13
N THR A 146 1.63 -2.67 9.82
CA THR A 146 2.76 -3.30 9.13
C THR A 146 4.09 -2.76 9.64
N ALA A 147 4.26 -1.45 9.73
CA ALA A 147 5.48 -0.84 10.27
C ALA A 147 5.76 -1.29 11.71
N LYS A 148 4.74 -1.36 12.56
CA LYS A 148 4.85 -1.86 13.94
C LYS A 148 5.26 -3.34 14.00
N SER A 149 4.75 -4.18 13.10
CA SER A 149 5.19 -5.59 12.99
C SER A 149 6.66 -5.72 12.59
N LEU A 150 7.18 -4.73 11.86
CA LEU A 150 8.59 -4.60 11.50
C LEU A 150 9.43 -3.90 12.60
N ARG A 151 8.89 -3.77 13.82
CA ARG A 151 9.54 -3.16 14.99
C ARG A 151 9.81 -1.65 14.85
N ILE A 152 9.07 -0.97 13.99
CA ILE A 152 9.02 0.49 13.97
C ILE A 152 7.95 0.93 14.97
N GLU A 153 8.35 1.25 16.20
CA GLU A 153 7.41 1.50 17.32
C GLU A 153 6.47 2.69 17.05
N LYS A 154 7.03 3.77 16.50
CA LYS A 154 6.32 5.02 16.17
C LYS A 154 6.53 5.36 14.69
N PRO A 155 5.82 4.68 13.77
CA PRO A 155 5.99 4.93 12.35
C PRO A 155 5.41 6.29 11.99
N THR A 156 6.14 7.02 11.16
CA THR A 156 5.70 8.29 10.58
C THR A 156 4.92 8.05 9.29
N VAL A 157 3.84 8.81 9.10
CA VAL A 157 2.94 8.71 7.95
C VAL A 157 3.08 9.93 7.05
N GLY A 158 3.20 9.71 5.75
CA GLY A 158 3.09 10.75 4.73
C GLY A 158 2.04 10.36 3.70
N ILE A 159 1.41 11.34 3.05
CA ILE A 159 0.36 11.10 2.05
C ILE A 159 0.89 11.57 0.70
N ALA A 160 0.96 10.69 -0.29
CA ALA A 160 1.39 11.11 -1.62
C ALA A 160 0.44 12.20 -2.16
N ASN A 161 1.00 13.21 -2.83
CA ASN A 161 0.22 14.30 -3.41
C ASN A 161 -0.50 13.83 -4.69
N ILE A 162 -1.59 13.09 -4.49
CA ILE A 162 -2.48 12.55 -5.51
C ILE A 162 -3.92 13.00 -5.25
N GLU A 163 -4.82 12.70 -6.18
CA GLU A 163 -6.25 13.01 -6.04
C GLU A 163 -6.84 12.40 -4.76
N GLY A 164 -7.50 13.24 -3.95
CA GLY A 164 -8.07 12.87 -2.65
C GLY A 164 -7.10 13.01 -1.47
N ALA A 165 -5.82 13.29 -1.68
CA ALA A 165 -4.82 13.37 -0.61
C ALA A 165 -5.16 14.37 0.50
N ARG A 166 -5.67 15.56 0.16
CA ARG A 166 -6.09 16.58 1.13
C ARG A 166 -7.31 16.15 1.94
N GLN A 167 -8.24 15.42 1.32
CA GLN A 167 -9.38 14.87 2.03
C GLN A 167 -8.96 13.78 3.01
N VAL A 168 -8.01 12.91 2.60
CA VAL A 168 -7.38 11.92 3.48
C VAL A 168 -6.65 12.61 4.63
N GLU A 169 -5.83 13.63 4.36
CA GLU A 169 -5.11 14.42 5.36
C GLU A 169 -6.07 14.98 6.42
N LYS A 170 -7.15 15.64 5.96
CA LYS A 170 -8.16 16.21 6.86
C LYS A 170 -8.81 15.15 7.75
N ILE A 171 -9.24 14.02 7.19
CA ILE A 171 -9.88 12.96 7.97
C ILE A 171 -8.91 12.29 8.94
N LEU A 172 -7.64 12.12 8.56
CA LEU A 172 -6.62 11.59 9.43
C LEU A 172 -6.26 12.55 10.57
N ILE A 173 -6.31 13.87 10.34
CA ILE A 173 -6.20 14.88 11.40
C ILE A 173 -7.40 14.75 12.36
N GLU A 174 -8.63 14.70 11.85
CA GLU A 174 -9.84 14.53 12.69
C GLU A 174 -9.79 13.21 13.50
N LEU A 175 -9.28 12.13 12.90
CA LEU A 175 -9.08 10.84 13.56
C LEU A 175 -8.03 10.92 14.68
N LYS A 176 -6.93 11.65 14.44
CA LYS A 176 -5.89 11.91 15.45
C LYS A 176 -6.43 12.74 16.61
N GLU A 177 -7.17 13.80 16.31
CA GLU A 177 -7.84 14.65 17.32
C GLU A 177 -8.89 13.87 18.13
N SER A 178 -9.50 12.85 17.52
CA SER A 178 -10.43 11.93 18.18
C SER A 178 -9.75 10.84 19.02
N GLY A 179 -8.42 10.79 19.07
CA GLY A 179 -7.66 9.93 19.99
C GLY A 179 -6.83 8.82 19.35
N TYR A 180 -6.78 8.71 18.02
CA TYR A 180 -5.92 7.73 17.35
C TYR A 180 -4.47 8.22 17.28
N ASP A 181 -3.56 7.57 18.01
CA ASP A 181 -2.16 8.01 18.12
C ASP A 181 -1.28 7.52 16.97
N PHE A 182 -0.81 8.45 16.14
CA PHE A 182 0.23 8.27 15.12
C PHE A 182 0.91 9.61 14.78
N GLU A 183 2.06 9.61 14.12
CA GLU A 183 2.79 10.83 13.76
C GLU A 183 2.79 11.05 12.24
N PHE A 184 2.59 12.29 11.81
CA PHE A 184 2.84 12.67 10.41
C PHE A 184 4.32 12.95 10.21
N ALA A 185 4.89 12.43 9.13
CA ALA A 185 6.14 12.95 8.60
C ALA A 185 5.92 14.36 8.06
N THR A 186 6.97 15.17 8.04
CA THR A 186 6.95 16.51 7.47
C THR A 186 7.75 16.54 6.18
N SER A 187 7.15 17.00 5.08
CA SER A 187 7.85 17.20 3.81
C SER A 187 9.09 18.10 3.99
N GLN A 188 10.16 17.84 3.25
CA GLN A 188 11.40 18.63 3.36
C GLN A 188 11.31 20.04 2.72
N ARG A 189 10.14 20.43 2.20
CA ARG A 189 9.96 21.76 1.62
C ARG A 189 9.78 22.83 2.72
N ALA A 190 10.01 24.08 2.33
CA ALA A 190 9.86 25.22 3.23
C ALA A 190 8.44 25.38 3.80
N ASP A 191 7.41 24.90 3.08
CA ASP A 191 6.01 24.89 3.50
C ASP A 191 5.62 23.66 4.33
N GLY A 192 6.46 22.62 4.40
CA GLY A 192 6.24 21.43 5.21
C GLY A 192 4.94 20.67 4.90
N GLY A 193 4.36 20.05 5.93
CA GLY A 193 3.08 19.35 5.87
C GLY A 193 3.18 17.83 5.64
N ALA A 194 2.03 17.15 5.78
CA ALA A 194 1.92 15.70 5.67
C ALA A 194 1.78 15.21 4.21
N VAL A 195 1.42 16.11 3.29
CA VAL A 195 1.30 15.80 1.86
C VAL A 195 2.68 15.86 1.18
N MET A 196 3.06 14.75 0.57
CA MET A 196 4.41 14.42 0.11
C MET A 196 4.50 14.50 -1.42
N ARG A 197 5.60 15.07 -1.92
CA ARG A 197 5.87 15.15 -3.37
C ARG A 197 6.76 13.99 -3.84
N GLY A 198 7.01 13.94 -5.15
CA GLY A 198 7.95 13.01 -5.78
C GLY A 198 9.31 12.95 -5.07
N ASN A 199 9.86 14.10 -4.66
CA ASN A 199 11.15 14.12 -3.96
C ASN A 199 11.08 13.43 -2.59
N ASP A 200 9.98 13.62 -1.85
CA ASP A 200 9.80 13.02 -0.53
C ASP A 200 9.70 11.49 -0.62
N LEU A 201 9.08 10.98 -1.70
CA LEU A 201 9.06 9.56 -2.07
C LEU A 201 10.49 9.03 -2.31
N LEU A 202 11.30 9.71 -3.13
CA LEU A 202 12.68 9.29 -3.41
C LEU A 202 13.58 9.32 -2.18
N MET A 203 13.28 10.20 -1.22
CA MET A 203 14.05 10.35 0.01
C MET A 203 13.68 9.35 1.12
N ALA A 204 12.59 8.60 0.96
CA ALA A 204 11.92 7.86 2.04
C ALA A 204 11.65 8.79 3.25
N THR A 205 10.88 9.86 3.01
CA THR A 205 10.61 10.87 4.05
C THR A 205 9.73 10.32 5.18
N PRO A 206 8.58 9.66 4.90
CA PRO A 206 7.86 8.88 5.90
C PRO A 206 8.32 7.42 5.95
N ASP A 207 8.01 6.74 7.05
CA ASP A 207 8.09 5.28 7.13
C ASP A 207 6.96 4.62 6.32
N VAL A 208 5.76 5.21 6.36
CA VAL A 208 4.56 4.77 5.64
C VAL A 208 4.08 5.86 4.70
N MET A 209 4.12 5.59 3.40
CA MET A 209 3.58 6.45 2.36
C MET A 209 2.19 5.97 1.94
N VAL A 210 1.19 6.83 2.16
CA VAL A 210 -0.21 6.59 1.79
C VAL A 210 -0.42 6.95 0.33
N VAL A 211 -0.91 5.97 -0.43
CA VAL A 211 -1.22 6.04 -1.86
C VAL A 211 -2.50 5.25 -2.12
N ASP A 212 -3.19 5.55 -3.22
CA ASP A 212 -4.22 4.63 -3.73
C ASP A 212 -3.57 3.38 -4.35
N SER A 213 -4.37 2.34 -4.58
CA SER A 213 -3.89 1.03 -5.05
C SER A 213 -3.18 1.10 -6.42
N LEU A 214 -3.68 1.92 -7.35
CA LEU A 214 -3.08 2.02 -8.69
C LEU A 214 -1.76 2.77 -8.65
N THR A 215 -1.71 3.90 -7.93
CA THR A 215 -0.46 4.65 -7.75
C THR A 215 0.58 3.82 -6.99
N GLY A 216 0.16 3.09 -5.96
CA GLY A 216 1.03 2.18 -5.23
C GLY A 216 1.61 1.06 -6.09
N ASN A 217 0.79 0.46 -6.97
CA ASN A 217 1.25 -0.52 -7.94
C ASN A 217 2.32 0.06 -8.88
N LEU A 218 2.07 1.26 -9.39
CA LEU A 218 3.01 1.96 -10.26
C LEU A 218 4.33 2.24 -9.54
N PHE A 219 4.29 2.75 -8.31
CA PHE A 219 5.47 3.03 -7.52
C PHE A 219 6.27 1.76 -7.20
N MET A 220 5.60 0.65 -6.87
CA MET A 220 6.28 -0.64 -6.71
C MET A 220 7.12 -1.00 -7.92
N LYS A 221 6.54 -0.91 -9.14
CA LYS A 221 7.24 -1.22 -10.39
C LYS A 221 8.40 -0.27 -10.65
N VAL A 222 8.17 1.04 -10.50
CA VAL A 222 9.20 2.05 -10.73
C VAL A 222 10.38 1.86 -9.77
N PHE A 223 10.13 1.65 -8.48
CA PHE A 223 11.19 1.48 -7.50
C PHE A 223 11.93 0.15 -7.66
N SER A 224 11.21 -0.93 -7.88
CA SER A 224 11.79 -2.27 -7.92
C SER A 224 12.55 -2.58 -9.22
N ALA A 225 12.17 -1.96 -10.33
CA ALA A 225 12.81 -2.12 -11.65
C ALA A 225 13.67 -0.92 -12.08
N PHE A 226 13.94 0.03 -11.16
CA PHE A 226 14.66 1.27 -11.48
C PHE A 226 16.03 1.03 -12.16
N ASN A 227 16.78 0.03 -11.67
CA ASN A 227 18.12 -0.29 -12.17
C ASN A 227 18.16 -1.29 -13.33
N THR A 228 17.00 -1.83 -13.74
CA THR A 228 16.91 -2.86 -14.79
C THR A 228 16.34 -2.32 -16.10
N GLY A 229 16.01 -1.02 -16.15
CA GLY A 229 15.34 -0.44 -17.31
C GLY A 229 13.87 -0.84 -17.45
N GLY A 230 13.30 -1.52 -16.44
CA GLY A 230 11.91 -2.00 -16.46
C GLY A 230 11.74 -3.48 -16.85
N ASP A 231 12.82 -4.17 -17.22
CA ASP A 231 12.75 -5.56 -17.72
C ASP A 231 12.34 -6.57 -16.63
N TYR A 232 12.81 -6.37 -15.40
CA TYR A 232 12.46 -7.19 -14.24
C TYR A 232 12.65 -6.43 -12.94
N GLU A 233 12.03 -6.89 -11.86
CA GLU A 233 12.19 -6.27 -10.55
C GLU A 233 13.42 -6.86 -9.85
N ALA A 234 14.41 -6.02 -9.54
CA ALA A 234 15.68 -6.43 -8.93
C ALA A 234 15.86 -5.93 -7.49
N GLN A 235 15.00 -5.03 -7.01
CA GLN A 235 15.13 -4.38 -5.71
C GLN A 235 13.79 -4.33 -4.96
N GLY A 236 13.84 -4.29 -3.63
CA GLY A 236 12.67 -4.26 -2.76
C GLY A 236 12.28 -5.63 -2.21
N TYR A 237 11.11 -5.69 -1.58
CA TYR A 237 10.63 -6.82 -0.79
C TYR A 237 9.25 -7.34 -1.28
N GLY A 238 8.94 -7.09 -2.55
CA GLY A 238 7.66 -7.47 -3.15
C GLY A 238 6.51 -6.55 -2.74
N TYR A 239 5.31 -6.92 -3.18
CA TYR A 239 4.08 -6.13 -3.03
C TYR A 239 3.52 -6.23 -1.61
N GLY A 240 4.09 -7.12 -0.80
CA GLY A 240 3.89 -7.21 0.63
C GLY A 240 2.68 -8.05 1.04
N PRO A 241 2.45 -8.18 2.36
CA PRO A 241 1.37 -8.99 2.88
C PRO A 241 0.03 -8.35 2.60
N GLY A 242 -0.99 -9.16 2.34
CA GLY A 242 -2.39 -8.74 2.45
C GLY A 242 -2.71 -8.44 3.91
N VAL A 243 -3.19 -7.23 4.18
CA VAL A 243 -3.56 -6.76 5.53
C VAL A 243 -5.01 -6.28 5.51
N GLY A 244 -5.75 -6.63 6.56
CA GLY A 244 -7.14 -6.23 6.78
C GLY A 244 -7.51 -6.34 8.26
N GLU A 245 -8.65 -5.76 8.65
CA GLU A 245 -9.17 -5.84 10.02
C GLU A 245 -9.36 -7.31 10.45
N ASP A 246 -10.13 -8.08 9.68
CA ASP A 246 -10.51 -9.45 10.00
C ASP A 246 -9.88 -10.45 9.03
N TYR A 247 -8.56 -10.38 8.87
CA TYR A 247 -7.81 -11.28 7.99
C TYR A 247 -6.68 -11.98 8.74
N ASP A 248 -6.59 -13.30 8.60
CA ASP A 248 -5.66 -14.15 9.36
C ASP A 248 -4.52 -14.74 8.51
N ARG A 249 -4.69 -14.87 7.18
CA ARG A 249 -3.69 -15.49 6.32
C ARG A 249 -2.56 -14.51 5.99
N ARG A 250 -1.32 -14.84 6.33
CA ARG A 250 -0.14 -14.02 6.02
C ARG A 250 0.40 -14.34 4.63
N ILE A 251 -0.27 -13.85 3.60
CA ILE A 251 0.09 -14.07 2.18
C ILE A 251 0.74 -12.82 1.62
N LEU A 252 1.94 -12.95 1.05
CA LEU A 252 2.70 -11.89 0.40
C LEU A 252 2.72 -12.09 -1.11
N ILE A 253 2.58 -10.99 -1.85
CA ILE A 253 2.53 -10.99 -3.31
C ILE A 253 3.87 -10.61 -3.94
N LEU A 254 4.23 -11.32 -5.01
CA LEU A 254 5.29 -11.00 -5.96
C LEU A 254 4.71 -10.60 -7.31
N SER A 255 5.46 -9.82 -8.09
CA SER A 255 5.18 -9.72 -9.52
C SER A 255 5.70 -10.97 -10.21
N ARG A 256 5.06 -11.37 -11.32
CA ARG A 256 5.62 -12.42 -12.19
C ARG A 256 7.02 -12.07 -12.71
N ALA A 257 7.29 -10.77 -12.82
CA ALA A 257 8.57 -10.21 -13.23
C ALA A 257 9.57 -10.04 -12.08
N SER A 258 9.26 -10.50 -10.85
CA SER A 258 10.18 -10.39 -9.71
C SER A 258 11.38 -11.33 -9.87
N GLY A 259 12.59 -10.77 -9.81
CA GLY A 259 13.84 -11.53 -9.84
C GLY A 259 14.19 -12.15 -8.48
N ALA A 260 15.13 -13.09 -8.49
CA ALA A 260 15.60 -13.83 -7.31
C ALA A 260 15.93 -12.95 -6.08
N PRO A 261 16.54 -11.76 -6.19
CA PRO A 261 16.77 -10.90 -5.02
C PRO A 261 15.48 -10.42 -4.35
N VAL A 262 14.45 -10.09 -5.13
CA VAL A 262 13.14 -9.65 -4.60
C VAL A 262 12.41 -10.82 -3.95
N VAL A 263 12.51 -12.02 -4.52
CA VAL A 263 11.99 -13.26 -3.91
C VAL A 263 12.64 -13.47 -2.54
N ALA A 264 13.96 -13.38 -2.46
CA ALA A 264 14.70 -13.60 -1.21
C ALA A 264 14.30 -12.59 -0.12
N ASN A 265 14.20 -11.30 -0.49
CA ASN A 265 13.75 -10.25 0.40
C ASN A 265 12.28 -10.45 0.83
N SER A 266 11.41 -10.89 -0.07
CA SER A 266 10.00 -11.15 0.26
C SER A 266 9.84 -12.29 1.27
N LEU A 267 10.69 -13.33 1.20
CA LEU A 267 10.73 -14.39 2.21
C LEU A 267 11.17 -13.88 3.57
N LYS A 268 12.19 -13.00 3.60
CA LYS A 268 12.59 -12.30 4.83
C LYS A 268 11.45 -11.43 5.38
N TYR A 269 10.75 -10.70 4.52
CA TYR A 269 9.60 -9.88 4.92
C TYR A 269 8.48 -10.73 5.50
N ALA A 270 8.18 -11.88 4.88
CA ALA A 270 7.20 -12.84 5.37
C ALA A 270 7.56 -13.41 6.75
N TYR A 271 8.84 -13.67 7.00
CA TYR A 271 9.31 -14.03 8.33
C TYR A 271 9.13 -12.89 9.35
N GLU A 272 9.56 -11.67 9.01
CA GLU A 272 9.51 -10.52 9.92
C GLU A 272 8.08 -10.19 10.35
N ILE A 273 7.12 -10.16 9.41
CA ILE A 273 5.71 -9.90 9.73
C ILE A 273 5.04 -11.07 10.48
N ALA A 274 5.52 -12.30 10.27
CA ALA A 274 5.02 -13.46 11.01
C ALA A 274 5.44 -13.41 12.48
N VAL A 275 6.72 -13.10 12.75
CA VAL A 275 7.24 -12.92 14.11
C VAL A 275 6.69 -11.64 14.77
N GLY A 276 6.43 -10.61 13.97
CA GLY A 276 5.82 -9.36 14.41
C GLY A 276 4.30 -9.40 14.58
N GLU A 277 3.67 -10.57 14.43
CA GLU A 277 2.22 -10.78 14.68
C GLU A 277 1.32 -9.75 13.97
N ILE A 278 1.59 -9.49 12.68
CA ILE A 278 0.91 -8.44 11.91
C ILE A 278 -0.61 -8.49 11.99
N ASN A 279 -1.24 -9.67 11.98
CA ASN A 279 -2.69 -9.81 12.04
C ASN A 279 -3.26 -9.29 13.38
N GLU A 280 -2.58 -9.55 14.48
CA GLU A 280 -2.98 -9.05 15.80
C GLU A 280 -2.78 -7.55 15.91
N LEU A 281 -1.67 -7.04 15.37
CA LEU A 281 -1.41 -5.60 15.31
C LEU A 281 -2.43 -4.90 14.41
N ALA A 282 -2.79 -5.47 13.26
CA ALA A 282 -3.80 -4.92 12.38
C ALA A 282 -5.15 -4.79 13.08
N ARG A 283 -5.63 -5.85 13.74
CA ARG A 283 -6.84 -5.82 14.58
C ARG A 283 -6.76 -4.76 15.68
N LYS A 284 -5.62 -4.69 16.38
CA LYS A 284 -5.43 -3.72 17.48
C LYS A 284 -5.43 -2.28 17.00
N GLU A 285 -4.72 -1.98 15.92
CA GLU A 285 -4.65 -0.62 15.37
C GLU A 285 -5.99 -0.20 14.76
N TYR A 286 -6.71 -1.12 14.10
CA TYR A 286 -8.06 -0.85 13.61
C TYR A 286 -9.06 -0.64 14.75
N GLY A 287 -8.97 -1.43 15.83
CA GLY A 287 -9.76 -1.25 17.04
C GLY A 287 -9.54 0.12 17.68
N LYS A 288 -8.28 0.56 17.83
CA LYS A 288 -7.96 1.92 18.29
C LYS A 288 -8.53 3.01 17.39
N ALA A 289 -8.49 2.81 16.07
CA ALA A 289 -9.07 3.76 15.13
C ALA A 289 -10.60 3.82 15.25
N LYS A 290 -11.28 2.68 15.47
CA LYS A 290 -12.72 2.64 15.77
C LYS A 290 -13.07 3.36 17.06
N GLU A 291 -12.30 3.15 18.12
CA GLU A 291 -12.44 3.88 19.39
C GLU A 291 -12.28 5.40 19.19
N ALA A 292 -11.47 5.81 18.21
CA ALA A 292 -11.31 7.19 17.78
C ALA A 292 -12.34 7.65 16.71
N ASN A 293 -13.53 7.03 16.65
CA ASN A 293 -14.64 7.41 15.76
C ASN A 293 -14.40 7.22 14.25
N LEU A 294 -13.51 6.31 13.83
CA LEU A 294 -13.26 6.03 12.39
C LEU A 294 -14.56 5.82 11.60
N ASP A 295 -15.47 4.96 12.07
CA ASP A 295 -16.68 4.61 11.32
C ASP A 295 -17.60 5.83 11.07
N ALA A 296 -17.69 6.74 12.04
CA ALA A 296 -18.47 7.96 11.90
C ALA A 296 -17.84 8.92 10.87
N LEU A 297 -16.51 9.04 10.84
CA LEU A 297 -15.79 9.85 9.85
C LEU A 297 -15.97 9.29 8.44
N LEU A 298 -15.90 7.96 8.29
CA LEU A 298 -16.09 7.28 7.00
C LEU A 298 -17.55 7.38 6.51
N ASN A 299 -18.55 7.36 7.39
CA ASN A 299 -19.95 7.53 7.00
C ASN A 299 -20.23 8.96 6.50
N LYS A 300 -19.70 9.99 7.16
CA LYS A 300 -19.80 11.39 6.70
C LYS A 300 -19.21 11.61 5.30
N LEU A 301 -18.16 10.86 4.97
CA LEU A 301 -17.55 10.89 3.63
C LEU A 301 -18.53 10.35 2.56
N LYS A 302 -19.33 9.34 2.88
CA LYS A 302 -20.30 8.73 1.96
C LYS A 302 -21.50 9.64 1.73
N GLU A 303 -22.04 10.26 2.77
CA GLU A 303 -23.17 11.19 2.69
C GLU A 303 -22.87 12.40 1.80
N LYS A 304 -21.65 12.96 1.88
CA LYS A 304 -21.23 14.07 1.00
C LYS A 304 -21.26 13.71 -0.48
N LYS A 305 -20.97 12.44 -0.82
CA LYS A 305 -20.95 11.95 -2.21
C LYS A 305 -22.36 11.76 -2.78
N GLU A 306 -23.34 11.47 -1.94
CA GLU A 306 -24.76 11.37 -2.35
C GLU A 306 -25.38 12.75 -2.59
N THR A 307 -25.01 13.75 -1.80
CA THR A 307 -25.43 15.15 -2.04
C THR A 307 -24.80 15.80 -3.26
N SER A 308 -23.68 15.27 -3.78
CA SER A 308 -22.97 15.79 -4.95
C SER A 308 -23.33 15.09 -6.26
N GLN A 309 -24.31 14.17 -6.27
CA GLN A 309 -24.83 13.61 -7.52
C GLN A 309 -25.72 14.63 -8.26
N SER A 310 -25.06 15.37 -9.16
CA SER A 310 -25.56 15.93 -10.43
C SER A 310 -26.82 16.81 -10.41
N GLU A 311 -26.63 18.12 -10.23
CA GLU A 311 -27.30 19.06 -11.14
C GLU A 311 -26.47 19.12 -12.44
N GLU A 312 -27.06 18.69 -13.56
CA GLU A 312 -26.42 18.77 -14.87
C GLU A 312 -26.42 20.25 -15.32
N VAL A 313 -25.39 21.00 -14.91
CA VAL A 313 -25.22 22.41 -15.30
C VAL A 313 -24.79 22.46 -16.77
N LYS A 314 -25.64 23.02 -17.63
CA LYS A 314 -25.28 23.25 -19.04
C LYS A 314 -24.20 24.33 -19.16
N ALA A 315 -23.13 24.03 -19.89
CA ALA A 315 -22.10 24.99 -20.20
C ALA A 315 -22.67 26.17 -21.03
N PRO A 316 -22.28 27.43 -20.72
CA PRO A 316 -22.59 28.61 -21.52
C PRO A 316 -22.02 28.52 -22.94
N GLU A 317 -22.37 29.47 -23.81
CA GLU A 317 -21.80 29.55 -25.16
C GLU A 317 -20.27 29.62 -25.09
N LYS A 318 -19.60 28.84 -25.95
CA LYS A 318 -18.15 28.67 -25.89
C LYS A 318 -17.43 29.98 -26.21
N GLU A 319 -16.55 30.40 -25.31
CA GLU A 319 -15.70 31.59 -25.47
C GLU A 319 -14.23 31.22 -25.59
N ILE A 320 -13.43 32.12 -26.16
CA ILE A 320 -11.98 31.96 -26.20
C ILE A 320 -11.40 32.26 -24.82
N VAL A 321 -10.92 31.21 -24.13
CA VAL A 321 -10.28 31.32 -22.82
C VAL A 321 -8.82 31.73 -22.98
N THR A 322 -8.50 32.94 -22.52
CA THR A 322 -7.16 33.57 -22.68
C THR A 322 -6.53 33.97 -21.35
N ALA A 323 -7.31 33.94 -20.25
CA ALA A 323 -6.86 34.25 -18.91
C ALA A 323 -6.87 33.00 -18.03
N GLN A 324 -5.90 32.93 -17.13
CA GLN A 324 -5.76 31.86 -16.13
C GLN A 324 -6.03 32.43 -14.73
N ILE A 325 -6.84 31.71 -13.96
CA ILE A 325 -7.07 31.93 -12.53
C ILE A 325 -6.41 30.76 -11.80
N ALA A 326 -5.36 31.04 -11.06
CA ALA A 326 -4.65 30.07 -10.23
C ALA A 326 -5.15 30.17 -8.78
N GLY A 327 -4.96 29.11 -7.99
CA GLY A 327 -5.34 29.08 -6.57
C GLY A 327 -6.69 28.41 -6.28
N VAL A 328 -7.31 27.80 -7.29
CA VAL A 328 -8.42 26.86 -7.12
C VAL A 328 -7.84 25.47 -6.85
N ASP A 329 -8.40 24.73 -5.89
CA ASP A 329 -7.98 23.36 -5.62
C ASP A 329 -8.31 22.43 -6.80
N ILE A 330 -7.47 21.41 -7.04
CA ILE A 330 -7.71 20.43 -8.10
C ILE A 330 -9.02 19.68 -7.92
N MET A 331 -9.44 19.46 -6.67
CA MET A 331 -10.68 18.76 -6.33
C MET A 331 -11.91 19.63 -6.60
N ASP A 332 -11.75 20.94 -6.56
CA ASP A 332 -12.83 21.90 -6.77
C ASP A 332 -12.84 22.46 -8.21
N LEU A 333 -11.95 22.02 -9.10
CA LEU A 333 -11.88 22.52 -10.48
C LEU A 333 -13.19 22.32 -11.25
N GLU A 334 -13.80 21.16 -11.10
CA GLU A 334 -15.04 20.83 -11.79
C GLU A 334 -16.22 21.60 -11.20
N ASP A 335 -16.25 21.78 -9.88
CA ASP A 335 -17.28 22.55 -9.20
C ASP A 335 -17.10 24.06 -9.44
N ALA A 336 -15.86 24.55 -9.52
CA ALA A 336 -15.52 25.91 -9.90
C ALA A 336 -15.95 26.23 -11.33
N THR A 337 -15.70 25.32 -12.28
CA THR A 337 -16.18 25.51 -13.66
C THR A 337 -17.70 25.45 -13.73
N LYS A 338 -18.36 24.52 -13.03
CA LYS A 338 -19.82 24.45 -12.95
C LYS A 338 -20.44 25.69 -12.30
N GLU A 339 -19.84 26.22 -11.23
CA GLU A 339 -20.36 27.42 -10.55
C GLU A 339 -20.24 28.66 -11.45
N LEU A 340 -19.14 28.78 -12.19
CA LEU A 340 -19.00 29.80 -13.22
C LEU A 340 -20.04 29.62 -14.34
N TRP A 341 -20.32 28.38 -14.76
CA TRP A 341 -21.37 28.08 -15.73
C TRP A 341 -22.77 28.45 -15.24
N LYS A 342 -23.09 28.19 -13.96
CA LYS A 342 -24.37 28.61 -13.34
C LYS A 342 -24.57 30.13 -13.41
N ARG A 343 -23.48 30.89 -13.41
CA ARG A 343 -23.47 32.36 -13.50
C ARG A 343 -23.23 32.89 -14.93
N GLY A 344 -23.29 32.04 -15.94
CA GLY A 344 -23.18 32.43 -17.35
C GLY A 344 -21.76 32.77 -17.82
N ILE A 345 -20.73 32.35 -17.08
CA ILE A 345 -19.32 32.54 -17.43
C ILE A 345 -18.80 31.22 -18.01
N TYR A 346 -18.42 31.23 -19.30
CA TYR A 346 -17.75 30.08 -19.88
C TYR A 346 -16.36 29.90 -19.25
N ALA A 347 -16.11 28.72 -18.71
CA ALA A 347 -14.88 28.36 -18.05
C ALA A 347 -14.46 26.94 -18.41
N GLU A 348 -13.17 26.71 -18.59
CA GLU A 348 -12.58 25.38 -18.78
C GLU A 348 -11.59 25.10 -17.64
N SER A 349 -11.52 23.86 -17.16
CA SER A 349 -10.49 23.45 -16.20
C SER A 349 -9.18 23.14 -16.93
N GLY A 350 -8.04 23.54 -16.38
CA GLY A 350 -6.74 23.27 -16.96
C GLY A 350 -5.64 23.00 -15.94
N MET A 351 -4.47 22.66 -16.43
CA MET A 351 -3.24 22.55 -15.63
C MET A 351 -2.20 23.56 -16.10
N GLY A 352 -1.80 24.45 -15.20
CA GLY A 352 -0.69 25.37 -15.39
C GLY A 352 0.63 24.77 -14.90
N CYS A 353 1.74 25.45 -15.15
CA CYS A 353 3.08 25.01 -14.74
C CYS A 353 3.26 24.90 -13.21
N THR A 354 2.40 25.54 -12.42
CA THR A 354 2.49 25.61 -10.96
C THR A 354 1.31 24.95 -10.24
N GLY A 355 0.32 24.41 -10.96
CA GLY A 355 -0.86 23.81 -10.33
C GLY A 355 -2.14 23.91 -11.18
N PRO A 356 -3.28 23.49 -10.59
CA PRO A 356 -4.61 23.61 -11.17
C PRO A 356 -4.93 25.06 -11.54
N ILE A 357 -5.54 25.27 -12.70
CA ILE A 357 -5.99 26.59 -13.16
C ILE A 357 -7.40 26.51 -13.72
N VAL A 358 -8.16 27.58 -13.54
CA VAL A 358 -9.43 27.81 -14.26
C VAL A 358 -9.16 28.77 -15.40
N LEU A 359 -9.55 28.38 -16.61
CA LEU A 359 -9.38 29.14 -17.84
C LEU A 359 -10.68 29.89 -18.15
N VAL A 360 -10.59 31.21 -18.30
CA VAL A 360 -11.73 32.09 -18.62
C VAL A 360 -11.36 33.10 -19.69
N ASN A 361 -12.37 33.75 -20.26
CA ASN A 361 -12.16 34.93 -21.11
C ASN A 361 -11.54 36.07 -20.28
N THR A 362 -10.57 36.78 -20.85
CA THR A 362 -9.88 37.91 -20.21
C THR A 362 -10.85 38.96 -19.66
N ASP A 363 -11.92 39.26 -20.41
CA ASP A 363 -12.90 40.29 -20.03
C ASP A 363 -13.75 39.86 -18.80
N LYS A 364 -13.83 38.55 -18.54
CA LYS A 364 -14.62 37.96 -17.44
C LYS A 364 -13.77 37.53 -16.25
N LYS A 365 -12.45 37.75 -16.29
CA LYS A 365 -11.53 37.28 -15.24
C LYS A 365 -11.87 37.82 -13.85
N LEU A 366 -12.06 39.13 -13.71
CA LEU A 366 -12.37 39.76 -12.41
C LEU A 366 -13.69 39.26 -11.84
N GLN A 367 -14.71 39.15 -12.69
CA GLN A 367 -16.01 38.61 -12.31
C GLN A 367 -15.90 37.14 -11.87
N ALA A 368 -15.14 36.33 -12.59
CA ALA A 368 -14.91 34.93 -12.24
C ALA A 368 -14.14 34.79 -10.91
N GLU A 369 -13.14 35.63 -10.63
CA GLU A 369 -12.44 35.64 -9.35
C GLU A 369 -13.36 36.03 -8.18
N GLU A 370 -14.24 37.02 -8.37
CA GLU A 370 -15.23 37.41 -7.35
C GLU A 370 -16.22 36.28 -7.06
N VAL A 371 -16.73 35.62 -8.10
CA VAL A 371 -17.62 34.45 -7.97
C VAL A 371 -16.94 33.36 -7.16
N LEU A 372 -15.72 32.97 -7.54
CA LEU A 372 -15.01 31.88 -6.89
C LEU A 372 -14.62 32.21 -5.45
N LYS A 373 -14.33 33.47 -5.14
CA LYS A 373 -14.11 33.94 -3.76
C LYS A 373 -15.39 33.89 -2.93
N GLU A 374 -16.51 34.31 -3.51
CA GLU A 374 -17.81 34.29 -2.84
C GLU A 374 -18.23 32.86 -2.44
N VAL A 375 -17.99 31.88 -3.30
CA VAL A 375 -18.29 30.47 -3.02
C VAL A 375 -17.17 29.74 -2.25
N GLY A 376 -16.10 30.45 -1.88
CA GLY A 376 -15.00 29.91 -1.09
C GLY A 376 -14.08 28.94 -1.83
N LEU A 377 -14.13 28.91 -3.17
CA LEU A 377 -13.31 28.05 -4.04
C LEU A 377 -12.01 28.72 -4.49
N LEU A 378 -11.83 30.02 -4.19
CA LEU A 378 -10.62 30.79 -4.45
C LEU A 378 -10.25 31.59 -3.20
N SER A 379 -8.99 31.49 -2.78
CA SER A 379 -8.43 32.16 -1.58
C SER A 379 -8.07 33.63 -1.83
#